data_AF-A0A7Y4ZJC8-F1
#
_entry.id   AF-A0A7Y4ZJC8-F1
#
_cell.length_a   1.000
_cell.length_b   1.000
_cell.length_c   1.000
_cell.angle_alpha   90.00
_cell.angle_beta   90.00
_cell.angle_gamma   90.00
#
_symmetry.space_group_name_H-M   'P 1'
#
loop_
_entity.id
_entity.type
_entity.pdbx_description
1 polymer ?
#
loop_
_entity_poly.entity_id
_entity_poly.type
_entity_poly.pdbx_seq_one_letter_code
_entity_poly.pdbx_strand_id
1 'polypeptide(L)'
;MWRARHRDFPTPVAVKFIPSDLEKGEDGHERLLREGRILARIDSPRVVRLLAIHDEAPRPFLVLEELRGEVLATFAKTRGQVPVRVTSRLIRGVGAAVEEVHAAGVVHGDLKPTNVFLTRVLQGAQHGLTVKLLDFGVSRSVEERPLESDRYPAGTPDYMSPEQVLSPLDPRTSWDIWALAVLAYHLLTGAAPFDAHSLVSTFLRASSAACLPPSCLRPDLSPRVDAVFARAFRRDPERRFRTVLDLVRALVDALGHCHDAPVVASSGVRLRNAFTPTL
;
A
#
# COMPACT_ATOMS: atom_id res chain seq x y z
N MET A 1 -4.80 -16.12 5.30
CA MET A 1 -4.24 -15.70 6.61
C MET A 1 -5.06 -16.32 7.72
N TRP A 2 -4.40 -16.85 8.74
CA TRP A 2 -5.05 -17.46 9.91
C TRP A 2 -4.51 -16.83 11.18
N ARG A 3 -5.37 -16.71 12.20
CA ARG A 3 -4.93 -16.39 13.55
C ARG A 3 -4.54 -17.70 14.24
N ALA A 4 -3.37 -17.73 14.86
CA ALA A 4 -2.89 -18.89 15.62
C ALA A 4 -2.32 -18.45 16.97
N ARG A 5 -2.09 -19.43 17.85
CA ARG A 5 -1.43 -19.24 19.14
C ARG A 5 -0.21 -20.13 19.17
N HIS A 6 0.93 -19.58 19.58
CA HIS A 6 2.12 -20.40 19.81
C HIS A 6 1.84 -21.42 20.93
N ARG A 7 2.38 -22.64 20.81
CA ARG A 7 2.13 -23.71 21.81
C ARG A 7 2.71 -23.34 23.18
N ASP A 8 3.94 -22.83 23.17
CA ASP A 8 4.68 -22.53 24.39
C ASP A 8 4.53 -21.09 24.88
N PHE A 9 4.06 -20.17 24.03
CA PHE A 9 3.94 -18.76 24.36
C PHE A 9 2.49 -18.28 24.18
N PRO A 10 1.95 -17.48 25.11
CA PRO A 10 0.58 -16.99 25.01
C PRO A 10 0.38 -15.98 23.87
N THR A 11 1.46 -15.53 23.23
CA THR A 11 1.44 -14.50 22.20
C THR A 11 0.71 -15.01 20.94
N PRO A 12 -0.36 -14.33 20.50
CA PRO A 12 -1.01 -14.65 19.25
C PRO A 12 -0.13 -14.27 18.06
N VAL A 13 -0.26 -15.03 16.98
CA VAL A 13 0.48 -14.85 15.73
C VAL A 13 -0.46 -14.93 14.53
N ALA A 14 -0.04 -14.38 13.40
CA ALA A 14 -0.71 -14.54 12.13
C ALA A 14 0.07 -15.54 11.25
N VAL A 15 -0.65 -16.46 10.59
CA VAL A 15 -0.04 -17.50 9.76
C VAL A 15 -0.49 -17.34 8.31
N LYS A 16 0.47 -17.26 7.39
CA LYS A 16 0.26 -17.19 5.94
C LYS A 16 0.65 -18.52 5.30
N PHE A 17 -0.31 -19.19 4.67
CA PHE A 17 -0.07 -20.38 3.84
C PHE A 17 -0.04 -19.98 2.37
N ILE A 18 0.45 -20.88 1.52
CA ILE A 18 0.29 -20.81 0.06
C ILE A 18 -1.23 -20.78 -0.26
N PRO A 19 -1.70 -19.86 -1.12
CA PRO A 19 -3.08 -19.89 -1.61
C PRO A 19 -3.40 -21.23 -2.29
N SER A 20 -4.60 -21.76 -2.07
CA SER A 20 -5.04 -23.07 -2.62
C SER A 20 -4.85 -23.21 -4.12
N ASP A 21 -5.03 -22.11 -4.85
CA ASP A 21 -4.94 -22.07 -6.32
C ASP A 21 -3.49 -22.19 -6.81
N LEU A 22 -2.51 -21.97 -5.92
CA LEU A 22 -1.07 -22.07 -6.17
C LEU A 22 -0.45 -23.30 -5.51
N GLU A 23 -1.21 -24.09 -4.74
CA GLU A 23 -0.68 -25.30 -4.04
C GLU A 23 -0.25 -26.40 -5.02
N LYS A 24 -0.71 -26.38 -6.28
CA LYS A 24 -0.40 -27.39 -7.29
C LYS A 24 0.78 -27.03 -8.22
N GLY A 25 1.35 -25.83 -8.10
CA GLY A 25 2.44 -25.35 -8.96
C GLY A 25 3.73 -25.07 -8.17
N GLU A 26 4.89 -25.34 -8.77
CA GLU A 26 6.21 -25.09 -8.17
C GLU A 26 6.41 -23.61 -7.78
N ASP A 27 5.71 -22.68 -8.45
CA ASP A 27 5.77 -21.25 -8.18
C ASP A 27 5.21 -20.84 -6.81
N GLY A 28 4.22 -21.55 -6.27
CA GLY A 28 3.54 -21.15 -5.02
C GLY A 28 4.47 -21.23 -3.80
N HIS A 29 5.26 -22.29 -3.73
CA HIS A 29 6.22 -22.49 -2.66
C HIS A 29 7.37 -21.48 -2.74
N GLU A 30 7.98 -21.32 -3.91
CA GLU A 30 9.10 -20.38 -4.07
C GLU A 30 8.67 -18.93 -3.84
N ARG A 31 7.43 -18.56 -4.20
CA ARG A 31 6.86 -17.23 -3.87
C ARG A 31 6.73 -17.01 -2.37
N LEU A 32 6.22 -18.00 -1.64
CA LEU A 32 6.10 -17.89 -0.18
C LEU A 32 7.48 -17.76 0.48
N LEU A 33 8.45 -18.57 0.04
CA LEU A 33 9.82 -18.50 0.54
C LEU A 33 10.48 -17.16 0.22
N ARG A 34 10.32 -16.68 -1.02
CA ARG A 34 10.80 -15.35 -1.42
C ARG A 34 10.19 -14.25 -0.56
N GLU A 35 8.89 -14.28 -0.32
CA GLU A 35 8.22 -13.33 0.58
C GLU A 35 8.83 -13.37 1.99
N GLY A 36 9.04 -14.56 2.56
CA GLY A 36 9.72 -14.73 3.84
C GLY A 36 11.14 -14.14 3.83
N ARG A 37 11.94 -14.44 2.80
CA ARG A 37 13.31 -13.90 2.67
C ARG A 37 13.33 -12.38 2.54
N ILE A 38 12.39 -11.79 1.80
CA ILE A 38 12.22 -10.34 1.67
C ILE A 38 11.89 -9.74 3.05
N LEU A 39 10.88 -10.26 3.74
CA LEU A 39 10.49 -9.78 5.06
C LEU A 39 11.62 -9.89 6.09
N ALA A 40 12.45 -10.94 6.01
CA ALA A 40 13.59 -11.14 6.91
C ALA A 40 14.70 -10.08 6.75
N ARG A 41 14.79 -9.42 5.59
CA ARG A 41 15.81 -8.39 5.31
C ARG A 41 15.39 -6.99 5.77
N ILE A 42 14.11 -6.77 6.05
CA ILE A 42 13.56 -5.44 6.33
C ILE A 42 13.32 -5.29 7.83
N ASP A 43 14.25 -4.65 8.53
CA ASP A 43 14.07 -4.26 9.93
C ASP A 43 13.38 -2.89 10.02
N SER A 44 12.05 -2.91 10.10
CA SER A 44 11.25 -1.70 10.17
C SER A 44 10.00 -1.87 11.04
N PRO A 45 9.67 -0.89 11.91
CA PRO A 45 8.40 -0.87 12.62
C PRO A 45 7.19 -0.63 11.71
N ARG A 46 7.41 -0.22 10.46
CA ARG A 46 6.39 0.07 9.43
C ARG A 46 6.20 -1.07 8.43
N VAL A 47 6.86 -2.21 8.64
CA VAL A 47 6.63 -3.45 7.90
C VAL A 47 6.15 -4.53 8.87
N VAL A 48 5.32 -5.45 8.39
CA VAL A 48 4.92 -6.62 9.18
C VAL A 48 6.13 -7.49 9.50
N ARG A 49 6.33 -7.80 10.78
CA ARG A 49 7.47 -8.59 11.21
C ARG A 49 7.27 -10.08 10.93
N LEU A 50 8.23 -10.69 10.25
CA LEU A 50 8.36 -12.14 10.16
C LEU A 50 8.91 -12.69 11.49
N LEU A 51 8.27 -13.73 11.99
CA LEU A 51 8.66 -14.44 13.22
C LEU A 51 9.33 -15.78 12.92
N ALA A 52 8.84 -16.52 11.93
CA ALA A 52 9.39 -17.80 11.52
C ALA A 52 8.97 -18.18 10.09
N ILE A 53 9.76 -19.06 9.46
CA ILE A 53 9.43 -19.74 8.19
C ILE A 53 9.38 -21.24 8.50
N HIS A 54 8.34 -21.92 8.02
CA HIS A 54 8.21 -23.37 8.09
C HIS A 54 7.96 -23.91 6.69
N ASP A 55 9.03 -24.30 6.00
CA ASP A 55 9.04 -24.74 4.61
C ASP A 55 9.07 -26.26 4.44
N GLU A 56 9.60 -26.98 5.43
CA GLU A 56 9.56 -28.45 5.49
C GLU A 56 8.22 -29.02 6.01
N ALA A 57 7.28 -28.15 6.39
CA ALA A 57 5.96 -28.59 6.83
C ALA A 57 5.14 -29.17 5.65
N PRO A 58 4.18 -30.08 5.89
CA PRO A 58 3.31 -30.64 4.83
C PRO A 58 2.60 -29.56 3.99
N ARG A 59 2.37 -28.40 4.59
CA ARG A 59 1.95 -27.17 3.91
C ARG A 59 2.86 -26.05 4.37
N PRO A 60 3.76 -25.52 3.52
CA PRO A 60 4.63 -24.41 3.90
C PRO A 60 3.87 -23.18 4.38
N PHE A 61 4.40 -22.51 5.40
CA PHE A 61 3.80 -21.28 5.94
C PHE A 61 4.82 -20.30 6.53
N LEU A 62 4.41 -19.02 6.54
CA LEU A 62 5.09 -17.94 7.26
C LEU A 62 4.34 -17.64 8.56
N VAL A 63 5.10 -17.42 9.64
CA VAL A 63 4.58 -16.91 10.91
C VAL A 63 4.92 -15.44 11.01
N LEU A 64 3.90 -14.59 11.12
CA LEU A 64 3.99 -13.14 11.18
C LEU A 64 3.47 -12.65 12.53
N GLU A 65 3.88 -11.44 12.93
CA GLU A 65 3.28 -10.79 14.09
C GLU A 65 1.76 -10.59 13.91
N GLU A 66 0.99 -10.74 15.00
CA GLU A 66 -0.42 -10.36 15.00
C GLU A 66 -0.55 -8.84 15.12
N LEU A 67 -1.25 -8.22 14.17
CA LEU A 67 -1.53 -6.78 14.19
C LEU A 67 -2.93 -6.50 14.75
N ARG A 68 -3.04 -5.42 15.53
CA ARG A 68 -4.31 -4.93 16.10
C ARG A 68 -4.70 -3.59 15.49
N GLY A 69 -5.88 -3.55 14.88
CA GLY A 69 -6.36 -2.39 14.12
C GLY A 69 -7.20 -2.84 12.94
N GLU A 70 -7.06 -2.15 11.82
CA GLU A 70 -7.81 -2.44 10.59
C GLU A 70 -6.96 -2.19 9.35
N VAL A 71 -7.30 -2.86 8.24
CA VAL A 71 -6.71 -2.54 6.93
C VAL A 71 -7.24 -1.20 6.41
N LEU A 72 -6.41 -0.47 5.69
CA LEU A 72 -6.76 0.83 5.12
C LEU A 72 -7.93 0.74 4.14
N ALA A 73 -8.12 -0.41 3.47
CA ALA A 73 -9.29 -0.67 2.64
C ALA A 73 -10.62 -0.53 3.41
N THR A 74 -10.70 -1.12 4.61
CA THR A 74 -11.90 -1.02 5.47
C THR A 74 -12.08 0.43 5.92
N PHE A 75 -11.00 1.06 6.38
CA PHE A 75 -11.01 2.46 6.82
C PHE A 75 -11.50 3.42 5.73
N ALA A 76 -11.02 3.24 4.49
CA ALA A 76 -11.39 4.06 3.33
C ALA A 76 -12.83 3.80 2.93
N LYS A 77 -13.25 2.53 2.82
CA LYS A 77 -14.63 2.15 2.48
C LYS A 77 -15.65 2.74 3.45
N THR A 78 -15.37 2.75 4.75
CA THR A 78 -16.28 3.30 5.76
C THR A 78 -16.41 4.83 5.68
N ARG A 79 -15.40 5.55 5.19
CA ARG A 79 -15.41 7.03 5.10
C ARG A 79 -15.76 7.57 3.72
N GLY A 80 -15.57 6.79 2.66
CA GLY A 80 -15.57 7.31 1.30
C GLY A 80 -14.38 8.26 1.10
N GLN A 81 -14.65 9.56 1.02
CA GLN A 81 -13.63 10.60 0.92
C GLN A 81 -12.97 10.84 2.29
N VAL A 82 -11.68 10.53 2.42
CA VAL A 82 -10.93 10.69 3.67
C VAL A 82 -10.50 12.16 3.83
N PRO A 83 -10.70 12.80 4.99
CA PRO A 83 -10.33 14.20 5.22
C PRO A 83 -8.86 14.50 4.88
N VAL A 84 -8.57 15.68 4.33
CA VAL A 84 -7.25 16.07 3.82
C VAL A 84 -6.17 15.90 4.88
N ARG A 85 -6.43 16.33 6.13
CA ARG A 85 -5.48 16.14 7.24
C ARG A 85 -5.18 14.68 7.53
N VAL A 86 -6.19 13.81 7.47
CA VAL A 86 -6.05 12.38 7.74
C VAL A 86 -5.28 11.72 6.60
N THR A 87 -5.64 12.00 5.35
CA THR A 87 -4.92 11.51 4.17
C THR A 87 -3.46 11.94 4.18
N SER A 88 -3.16 13.19 4.53
CA SER A 88 -1.79 13.68 4.66
C SER A 88 -0.96 12.85 5.66
N ARG A 89 -1.53 12.50 6.81
CA ARG A 89 -0.86 11.66 7.82
C ARG A 89 -0.64 10.23 7.32
N LEU A 90 -1.66 9.64 6.70
CA LEU A 90 -1.60 8.29 6.15
C LEU A 90 -0.53 8.18 5.07
N ILE A 91 -0.51 9.10 4.11
CA ILE A 91 0.45 9.09 3.00
C ILE A 91 1.88 9.34 3.48
N ARG A 92 2.09 10.17 4.52
CA ARG A 92 3.41 10.26 5.18
C ARG A 92 3.85 8.92 5.77
N GLY A 93 2.95 8.22 6.45
CA GLY A 93 3.23 6.91 7.05
C GLY A 93 3.55 5.84 6.00
N VAL A 94 2.73 5.75 4.95
CA VAL A 94 2.92 4.78 3.86
C VAL A 94 4.20 5.10 3.09
N GLY A 95 4.44 6.36 2.71
CA GLY A 95 5.64 6.72 1.96
C GLY A 95 6.94 6.49 2.74
N ALA A 96 6.93 6.71 4.06
CA ALA A 96 8.06 6.35 4.91
C ALA A 96 8.30 4.83 4.93
N ALA A 97 7.24 4.03 5.00
CA ALA A 97 7.35 2.57 4.96
C ALA A 97 7.90 2.07 3.60
N VAL A 98 7.42 2.64 2.50
CA VAL A 98 7.88 2.29 1.15
C VAL A 98 9.34 2.71 0.93
N GLU A 99 9.75 3.87 1.44
CA GLU A 99 11.15 4.30 1.37
C GLU A 99 12.07 3.32 2.10
N GLU A 100 11.66 2.83 3.29
CA GLU A 100 12.42 1.81 4.03
C GLU A 100 12.52 0.48 3.26
N VAL A 101 11.48 0.10 2.53
CA VAL A 101 11.49 -1.07 1.63
C VAL A 101 12.44 -0.83 0.44
N HIS A 102 12.41 0.36 -0.17
CA HIS A 102 13.30 0.73 -1.28
C HIS A 102 14.77 0.78 -0.84
N ALA A 103 15.03 1.28 0.37
CA ALA A 103 16.37 1.31 0.96
C ALA A 103 16.93 -0.11 1.22
N ALA A 104 16.07 -1.11 1.38
CA ALA A 104 16.45 -2.52 1.47
C ALA A 104 16.63 -3.20 0.10
N GLY A 105 16.58 -2.44 -1.01
CA GLY A 105 16.72 -2.97 -2.37
C GLY A 105 15.50 -3.73 -2.88
N VAL A 106 14.34 -3.51 -2.27
CA VAL A 106 13.08 -4.20 -2.59
C VAL A 106 12.09 -3.22 -3.20
N VAL A 107 11.38 -3.65 -4.23
CA VAL A 107 10.19 -2.99 -4.78
C VAL A 107 8.96 -3.76 -4.29
N HIS A 108 8.00 -3.06 -3.68
CA HIS A 108 6.81 -3.70 -3.10
C HIS A 108 5.92 -4.29 -4.19
N GLY A 109 5.62 -3.53 -5.25
CA GLY A 109 4.98 -4.00 -6.48
C GLY A 109 3.46 -4.18 -6.44
N ASP A 110 2.84 -4.31 -5.25
CA ASP A 110 1.38 -4.34 -5.08
C ASP A 110 0.91 -3.47 -3.92
N LEU A 111 1.34 -2.22 -3.90
CA LEU A 111 0.91 -1.25 -2.89
C LEU A 111 -0.56 -0.85 -3.13
N LYS A 112 -1.43 -1.18 -2.16
CA LYS A 112 -2.88 -0.94 -2.24
C LYS A 112 -3.51 -0.88 -0.84
N PRO A 113 -4.75 -0.39 -0.68
CA PRO A 113 -5.38 -0.25 0.63
C PRO A 113 -5.47 -1.55 1.46
N THR A 114 -5.58 -2.73 0.84
CA THR A 114 -5.62 -4.00 1.60
C THR A 114 -4.24 -4.43 2.12
N ASN A 115 -3.16 -3.90 1.54
CA ASN A 115 -1.77 -4.19 1.92
C ASN A 115 -1.20 -3.12 2.87
N VAL A 116 -2.05 -2.19 3.34
CA VAL A 116 -1.69 -1.18 4.33
C VAL A 116 -2.54 -1.41 5.57
N PHE A 117 -1.90 -1.65 6.71
CA PHE A 117 -2.56 -1.86 8.00
C PHE A 117 -2.40 -0.64 8.89
N LEU A 118 -3.49 -0.22 9.51
CA LEU A 118 -3.52 0.87 10.47
C LEU A 118 -3.51 0.28 11.87
N THR A 119 -2.33 0.25 12.48
CA THR A 119 -2.16 -0.25 13.85
C THR A 119 -2.53 0.82 14.85
N ARG A 120 -3.10 0.41 15.98
CA ARG A 120 -3.27 1.28 17.15
C ARG A 120 -2.10 1.03 18.08
N VAL A 121 -1.11 1.92 18.09
CA VAL A 121 0.02 1.81 19.01
C VAL A 121 -0.26 2.68 20.23
N LEU A 122 -0.13 2.08 21.41
CA LEU A 122 0.01 2.79 22.68
C LEU A 122 1.51 2.93 22.92
N GLN A 123 2.12 4.06 22.51
CA GLN A 123 3.49 4.39 22.89
C GLN A 123 3.46 5.54 23.89
N GLY A 124 3.60 5.21 25.18
CA GLY A 124 3.48 6.18 26.26
C GLY A 124 2.09 6.85 26.30
N ALA A 125 2.06 8.17 26.45
CA ALA A 125 0.82 8.97 26.45
C ALA A 125 0.28 9.31 25.04
N GLN A 126 0.97 8.89 23.97
CA GLN A 126 0.60 9.23 22.60
C GLN A 126 -0.21 8.09 21.97
N HIS A 127 -1.48 8.39 21.68
CA HIS A 127 -2.34 7.55 20.88
C HIS A 127 -2.11 7.88 19.40
N GLY A 128 -1.52 6.96 18.64
CA GLY A 128 -1.22 7.16 17.22
C GLY A 128 -1.69 6.00 16.35
N LEU A 129 -2.19 6.32 15.15
CA LEU A 129 -2.27 5.34 14.06
C LEU A 129 -0.88 5.21 13.44
N THR A 130 -0.28 4.02 13.54
CA THR A 130 0.96 3.69 12.84
C THR A 130 0.64 2.80 11.65
N VAL A 131 1.20 3.14 10.49
CA VAL A 131 1.06 2.36 9.26
C VAL A 131 2.03 1.19 9.30
N LYS A 132 1.55 0.00 8.90
CA LYS A 132 2.38 -1.14 8.55
C LYS A 132 2.05 -1.65 7.15
N LEU A 133 3.07 -1.88 6.32
CA LEU A 133 2.91 -2.59 5.05
C LEU A 133 2.80 -4.09 5.29
N LEU A 134 1.91 -4.72 4.52
CA LEU A 134 1.63 -6.14 4.51
C LEU A 134 1.88 -6.71 3.12
N ASP A 135 2.00 -8.03 3.05
CA ASP A 135 1.94 -8.83 1.83
C ASP A 135 3.00 -8.47 0.77
N PHE A 136 4.11 -9.20 0.82
CA PHE A 136 5.22 -9.06 -0.10
C PHE A 136 5.24 -10.19 -1.16
N GLY A 137 4.11 -10.87 -1.37
CA GLY A 137 4.01 -12.06 -2.25
C GLY A 137 4.26 -11.80 -3.74
N VAL A 138 4.26 -10.53 -4.15
CA VAL A 138 4.61 -10.06 -5.51
C VAL A 138 5.80 -9.12 -5.52
N SER A 139 6.40 -8.86 -4.35
CA SER A 139 7.56 -7.98 -4.23
C SER A 139 8.78 -8.58 -4.86
N ARG A 140 9.71 -7.71 -5.27
CA ARG A 140 10.92 -8.08 -6.00
C ARG A 140 12.12 -7.43 -5.36
N SER A 141 13.16 -8.21 -5.10
CA SER A 141 14.50 -7.67 -4.87
C SER A 141 15.14 -7.35 -6.21
N VAL A 142 15.81 -6.21 -6.33
CA VAL A 142 16.51 -5.79 -7.57
C VAL A 142 17.61 -6.79 -7.97
N GLU A 143 18.16 -7.50 -6.99
CA GLU A 143 19.27 -8.45 -7.18
C GLU A 143 18.82 -9.91 -7.39
N GLU A 144 17.54 -10.23 -7.20
CA GLU A 144 17.06 -11.62 -7.28
C GLU A 144 16.69 -12.04 -8.70
N ARG A 145 16.96 -13.31 -9.03
CA ARG A 145 16.55 -13.88 -10.31
C ARG A 145 15.01 -13.96 -10.40
N PRO A 146 14.39 -13.52 -11.51
CA PRO A 146 12.95 -13.68 -11.70
C PRO A 146 12.53 -15.16 -11.71
N LEU A 147 11.35 -15.46 -11.18
CA LEU A 147 10.66 -16.73 -11.39
C LEU A 147 9.97 -16.73 -12.75
N GLU A 148 9.60 -17.92 -13.24
CA GLU A 148 8.84 -18.04 -14.50
C GLU A 148 7.48 -17.33 -14.39
N SER A 149 6.83 -17.44 -13.24
CA SER A 149 5.59 -16.72 -12.95
C SER A 149 5.74 -15.19 -12.85
N ASP A 150 6.96 -14.66 -12.88
CA ASP A 150 7.23 -13.21 -12.88
C ASP A 150 7.16 -12.62 -14.29
N ARG A 151 7.10 -13.46 -15.34
CA ARG A 151 6.92 -13.02 -16.73
C ARG A 151 5.57 -12.34 -16.98
N TYR A 152 4.61 -12.57 -16.09
CA TYR A 152 3.27 -12.00 -16.18
C TYR A 152 3.08 -10.89 -15.14
N PRO A 153 2.39 -9.80 -15.49
CA PRO A 153 2.03 -8.76 -14.53
C PRO A 153 1.23 -9.35 -13.36
N ALA A 154 1.66 -9.06 -12.14
CA ALA A 154 1.01 -9.48 -10.91
C ALA A 154 0.76 -8.28 -10.01
N GLY A 155 -0.36 -8.31 -9.29
CA GLY A 155 -0.84 -7.22 -8.44
C GLY A 155 -2.27 -6.83 -8.78
N THR A 156 -2.70 -5.70 -8.23
CA THR A 156 -4.08 -5.20 -8.40
C THR A 156 -4.14 -4.21 -9.55
N PRO A 157 -4.91 -4.49 -10.62
CA PRO A 157 -4.92 -3.70 -11.85
C PRO A 157 -4.99 -2.18 -11.66
N ASP A 158 -5.87 -1.71 -10.76
CA ASP A 158 -6.09 -0.28 -10.54
C ASP A 158 -4.87 0.47 -9.99
N TYR A 159 -3.91 -0.25 -9.41
CA TYR A 159 -2.71 0.30 -8.76
C TYR A 159 -1.43 0.02 -9.57
N MET A 160 -1.50 -0.79 -10.62
CA MET A 160 -0.33 -1.13 -11.42
C MET A 160 0.07 0.05 -12.33
N SER A 161 1.38 0.30 -12.40
CA SER A 161 1.93 1.27 -13.34
C SER A 161 1.96 0.71 -14.78
N PRO A 162 1.91 1.55 -15.83
CA PRO A 162 2.01 1.07 -17.21
C PRO A 162 3.28 0.25 -17.46
N GLU A 163 4.42 0.68 -16.92
CA GLU A 163 5.69 -0.03 -17.08
C GLU A 163 5.73 -1.37 -16.35
N GLN A 164 5.02 -1.52 -15.23
CA GLN A 164 4.88 -2.81 -14.54
C GLN A 164 4.11 -3.82 -15.39
N VAL A 165 3.11 -3.37 -16.14
CA VAL A 165 2.35 -4.23 -17.07
C VAL A 165 3.17 -4.57 -18.32
N LEU A 166 3.94 -3.61 -18.84
CA LEU A 166 4.73 -3.78 -20.06
C LEU A 166 6.06 -4.50 -19.85
N SER A 167 6.65 -4.40 -18.65
CA SER A 167 7.98 -4.90 -18.34
C SER A 167 8.02 -5.49 -16.91
N PRO A 168 7.23 -6.55 -16.63
CA PRO A 168 7.10 -7.11 -15.28
C PRO A 168 8.38 -7.76 -14.72
N LEU A 169 9.38 -8.01 -15.57
CA LEU A 169 10.68 -8.56 -15.18
C LEU A 169 11.71 -7.49 -14.78
N ASP A 170 11.34 -6.21 -14.83
CA ASP A 170 12.21 -5.08 -14.58
C ASP A 170 11.65 -4.23 -13.43
N PRO A 171 11.77 -4.71 -12.17
CA PRO A 171 11.19 -4.06 -11.02
C PRO A 171 11.85 -2.70 -10.78
N ARG A 172 11.03 -1.65 -10.69
CA ARG A 172 11.48 -0.27 -10.50
C ARG A 172 10.74 0.39 -9.35
N THR A 173 11.43 1.24 -8.61
CA THR A 173 10.81 2.06 -7.54
C THR A 173 9.67 2.94 -8.06
N SER A 174 9.68 3.27 -9.37
CA SER A 174 8.59 4.00 -10.03
C SER A 174 7.23 3.30 -9.98
N TRP A 175 7.21 1.98 -9.81
CA TRP A 175 5.98 1.19 -9.63
C TRP A 175 5.27 1.59 -8.34
N ASP A 176 6.02 1.65 -7.23
CA ASP A 176 5.46 2.01 -5.94
C ASP A 176 5.15 3.51 -5.83
N ILE A 177 5.90 4.37 -6.53
CA ILE A 177 5.58 5.80 -6.66
C ILE A 177 4.22 5.99 -7.33
N TRP A 178 3.96 5.25 -8.42
CA TRP A 178 2.67 5.25 -9.09
C TRP A 178 1.56 4.73 -8.16
N ALA A 179 1.77 3.56 -7.56
CA ALA A 179 0.78 2.93 -6.69
C ALA A 179 0.46 3.79 -5.46
N LEU A 180 1.45 4.50 -4.89
CA LEU A 180 1.23 5.45 -3.80
C LEU A 180 0.40 6.66 -4.25
N ALA A 181 0.60 7.14 -5.48
CA ALA A 181 -0.23 8.19 -6.05
C ALA A 181 -1.67 7.70 -6.29
N VAL A 182 -1.86 6.51 -6.85
CA VAL A 182 -3.20 5.90 -6.99
C VAL A 182 -3.88 5.78 -5.62
N LEU A 183 -3.17 5.29 -4.60
CA LEU A 183 -3.66 5.18 -3.24
C LEU A 183 -4.09 6.54 -2.68
N ALA A 184 -3.24 7.57 -2.80
CA ALA A 184 -3.55 8.91 -2.33
C ALA A 184 -4.76 9.51 -3.06
N TYR A 185 -4.86 9.34 -4.37
CA TYR A 185 -5.99 9.78 -5.17
C TYR A 185 -7.28 9.12 -4.68
N HIS A 186 -7.26 7.80 -4.47
CA HIS A 186 -8.40 7.04 -3.98
C HIS A 186 -8.83 7.51 -2.58
N LEU A 187 -7.89 7.72 -1.65
CA LEU A 187 -8.24 8.23 -0.32
C LEU A 187 -8.88 9.62 -0.38
N LEU A 188 -8.41 10.50 -1.27
CA LEU A 188 -8.94 11.86 -1.40
C LEU A 188 -10.31 11.89 -2.05
N THR A 189 -10.50 11.15 -3.14
CA THR A 189 -11.68 11.26 -4.03
C THR A 189 -12.73 10.20 -3.77
N GLY A 190 -12.37 9.08 -3.13
CA GLY A 190 -13.24 7.91 -2.94
C GLY A 190 -13.30 6.97 -4.15
N ALA A 191 -12.54 7.24 -5.23
CA ALA A 191 -12.51 6.43 -6.44
C ALA A 191 -11.07 6.26 -6.95
N ALA A 192 -10.76 5.14 -7.62
CA ALA A 192 -9.46 4.97 -8.28
C ALA A 192 -9.40 5.83 -9.58
N PRO A 193 -8.23 6.40 -9.93
CA PRO A 193 -8.08 7.34 -11.04
C PRO A 193 -8.32 6.72 -12.42
N PHE A 194 -8.07 5.42 -12.57
CA PHE A 194 -8.13 4.71 -13.85
C PHE A 194 -9.09 3.52 -13.84
N ASP A 195 -10.00 3.45 -12.86
CA ASP A 195 -10.94 2.34 -12.68
C ASP A 195 -11.65 2.01 -13.99
N ALA A 196 -11.62 0.73 -14.37
CA ALA A 196 -12.26 0.19 -15.55
C ALA A 196 -12.58 -1.29 -15.38
N HIS A 197 -13.42 -1.83 -16.26
CA HIS A 197 -13.97 -3.19 -16.13
C HIS A 197 -12.96 -4.32 -16.44
N SER A 198 -11.72 -4.00 -16.86
CA SER A 198 -10.71 -5.00 -17.18
C SER A 198 -9.28 -4.47 -17.01
N LEU A 199 -8.31 -5.38 -16.85
CA LEU A 199 -6.89 -5.03 -16.82
C LEU A 199 -6.45 -4.24 -18.06
N VAL A 200 -6.89 -4.67 -19.25
CA VAL A 200 -6.55 -4.00 -20.53
C VAL A 200 -7.11 -2.57 -20.57
N SER A 201 -8.37 -2.39 -20.18
CA SER A 201 -9.00 -1.05 -20.19
C SER A 201 -8.38 -0.12 -19.14
N THR A 202 -8.06 -0.65 -17.96
CA THR A 202 -7.33 0.08 -16.90
C THR A 202 -5.95 0.51 -17.38
N PHE A 203 -5.21 -0.41 -18.01
CA PHE A 203 -3.90 -0.12 -18.60
C PHE A 203 -3.97 0.95 -19.69
N LEU A 204 -4.97 0.92 -20.58
CA LEU A 204 -5.14 1.93 -21.63
C LEU A 204 -5.43 3.32 -21.04
N ARG A 205 -6.27 3.40 -20.00
CA ARG A 205 -6.54 4.66 -19.28
C ARG A 205 -5.29 5.18 -18.58
N ALA A 206 -4.58 4.32 -17.85
CA ALA A 206 -3.32 4.66 -17.19
C ALA A 206 -2.26 5.14 -18.19
N SER A 207 -2.11 4.45 -19.33
CA SER A 207 -1.13 4.79 -20.36
C SER A 207 -1.43 6.10 -21.10
N SER A 208 -2.70 6.48 -21.17
CA SER A 208 -3.14 7.77 -21.74
C SER A 208 -3.25 8.87 -20.67
N ALA A 209 -2.94 8.57 -19.41
CA ALA A 209 -3.16 9.44 -18.26
C ALA A 209 -4.60 10.00 -18.21
N ALA A 210 -5.58 9.19 -18.64
CA ALA A 210 -6.99 9.55 -18.70
C ALA A 210 -7.65 9.40 -17.32
N CYS A 211 -7.27 10.27 -16.38
CA CYS A 211 -7.95 10.43 -15.09
C CYS A 211 -8.52 11.84 -14.95
N LEU A 212 -9.60 11.97 -14.19
CA LEU A 212 -10.10 13.29 -13.80
C LEU A 212 -9.12 13.94 -12.82
N PRO A 213 -8.95 15.27 -12.86
CA PRO A 213 -8.32 16.00 -11.76
C PRO A 213 -9.10 15.72 -10.46
N PRO A 214 -8.42 15.48 -9.32
CA PRO A 214 -9.12 15.18 -8.07
C PRO A 214 -10.02 16.34 -7.60
N SER A 215 -9.70 17.60 -7.94
CA SER A 215 -10.57 18.75 -7.68
C SER A 215 -11.95 18.66 -8.35
N CYS A 216 -12.07 17.93 -9.47
CA CYS A 216 -13.36 17.69 -10.14
C CYS A 216 -14.27 16.75 -9.34
N LEU A 217 -13.70 15.83 -8.56
CA LEU A 217 -14.44 14.90 -7.69
C LEU A 217 -14.58 15.40 -6.26
N ARG A 218 -13.71 16.33 -5.88
CA ARG A 218 -13.63 16.88 -4.53
C ARG A 218 -13.25 18.37 -4.57
N PRO A 219 -14.26 19.27 -4.68
CA PRO A 219 -14.03 20.69 -4.92
C PRO A 219 -13.29 21.47 -3.82
N ASP A 220 -13.15 20.92 -2.60
CA ASP A 220 -12.31 21.50 -1.54
C ASP A 220 -10.80 21.33 -1.76
N LEU A 221 -10.39 20.57 -2.79
CA LEU A 221 -8.98 20.42 -3.15
C LEU A 221 -8.48 21.58 -4.01
N SER A 222 -7.30 22.09 -3.65
CA SER A 222 -6.60 23.13 -4.42
C SER A 222 -6.11 22.60 -5.78
N PRO A 223 -6.05 23.44 -6.83
CA PRO A 223 -5.40 23.08 -8.10
C PRO A 223 -3.94 22.62 -7.98
N ARG A 224 -3.27 22.95 -6.86
CA ARG A 224 -1.93 22.43 -6.53
C ARG A 224 -1.93 20.91 -6.38
N VAL A 225 -3.01 20.33 -5.85
CA VAL A 225 -3.18 18.90 -5.70
C VAL A 225 -3.29 18.24 -7.08
N ASP A 226 -4.07 18.83 -8.00
CA ASP A 226 -4.18 18.35 -9.37
C ASP A 226 -2.82 18.31 -10.09
N ALA A 227 -2.00 19.34 -9.92
CA ALA A 227 -0.66 19.40 -10.51
C ALA A 227 0.27 18.27 -10.00
N VAL A 228 0.16 17.90 -8.72
CA VAL A 228 0.92 16.77 -8.16
C VAL A 228 0.52 15.46 -8.82
N PHE A 229 -0.78 15.18 -8.95
CA PHE A 229 -1.25 13.95 -9.60
C PHE A 229 -0.96 13.93 -11.10
N ALA A 230 -1.07 15.06 -11.79
CA ALA A 230 -0.69 15.18 -13.20
C ALA A 230 0.79 14.85 -13.44
N ARG A 231 1.67 15.18 -12.49
CA ARG A 231 3.08 14.76 -12.52
C ARG A 231 3.26 13.29 -12.14
N ALA A 232 2.60 12.83 -11.08
CA ALA A 232 2.72 11.45 -10.60
C ALA A 232 2.25 10.42 -11.64
N PHE A 233 1.25 10.77 -12.45
CA PHE A 233 0.68 9.92 -13.48
C PHE A 233 1.26 10.15 -14.89
N ARG A 234 2.44 10.77 -15.01
CA ARG A 234 3.14 10.83 -16.30
C ARG A 234 3.45 9.40 -16.78
N ARG A 235 3.18 9.12 -18.05
CA ARG A 235 3.46 7.81 -18.65
C ARG A 235 4.93 7.43 -18.51
N ASP A 236 5.82 8.35 -18.85
CA ASP A 236 7.27 8.21 -18.71
C ASP A 236 7.67 8.25 -17.21
N PRO A 237 8.18 7.15 -16.64
CA PRO A 237 8.56 7.09 -15.22
C PRO A 237 9.59 8.15 -14.83
N GLU A 238 10.52 8.50 -15.73
CA GLU A 238 11.58 9.48 -15.49
C GLU A 238 11.03 10.91 -15.34
N ARG A 239 9.81 11.16 -15.84
CA ARG A 239 9.10 12.45 -15.70
C ARG A 239 8.24 12.53 -14.44
N ARG A 240 8.17 11.48 -13.63
CA ARG A 240 7.43 11.46 -12.36
C ARG A 240 8.25 12.10 -11.23
N PHE A 241 7.96 11.70 -10.00
CA PHE A 241 8.80 11.98 -8.85
C PHE A 241 9.95 10.97 -8.80
N ARG A 242 11.12 11.41 -8.35
CA ARG A 242 12.32 10.58 -8.30
C ARG A 242 12.28 9.55 -7.17
N THR A 243 11.65 9.91 -6.06
CA THR A 243 11.48 9.04 -4.88
C THR A 243 10.05 9.12 -4.37
N VAL A 244 9.64 8.13 -3.57
CA VAL A 244 8.34 8.16 -2.89
C VAL A 244 8.25 9.34 -1.93
N LEU A 245 9.35 9.70 -1.26
CA LEU A 245 9.38 10.86 -0.36
C LEU A 245 9.22 12.18 -1.10
N ASP A 246 9.72 12.32 -2.33
CA ASP A 246 9.51 13.53 -3.14
C ASP A 246 8.04 13.70 -3.52
N LEU A 247 7.34 12.59 -3.87
CA LEU A 247 5.88 12.60 -4.07
C LEU A 247 5.16 12.99 -2.78
N VAL A 248 5.51 12.38 -1.64
CA VAL A 248 4.85 12.67 -0.35
C VAL A 248 5.02 14.14 0.04
N ARG A 249 6.23 14.71 -0.08
CA ARG A 249 6.49 16.12 0.23
C ARG A 249 5.62 17.03 -0.63
N ALA A 250 5.65 16.84 -1.95
CA ALA A 250 4.88 17.65 -2.88
C ALA A 250 3.37 17.56 -2.62
N LEU A 251 2.85 16.35 -2.36
CA LEU A 251 1.44 16.15 -2.09
C LEU A 251 1.02 16.79 -0.75
N VAL A 252 1.77 16.58 0.33
CA VAL A 252 1.37 17.14 1.62
C VAL A 252 1.50 18.66 1.64
N ASP A 253 2.50 19.23 0.97
CA ASP A 253 2.61 20.68 0.81
C ASP A 253 1.39 21.21 0.04
N ALA A 254 0.98 20.55 -1.06
CA ALA A 254 -0.22 20.93 -1.80
C ALA A 254 -1.50 20.84 -0.94
N LEU A 255 -1.63 19.76 -0.14
CA LEU A 255 -2.77 19.54 0.77
C LEU A 255 -2.81 20.55 1.93
N GLY A 256 -1.68 21.08 2.36
CA GLY A 256 -1.60 22.15 3.36
C GLY A 256 -2.25 23.47 2.93
N HIS A 257 -2.53 23.63 1.64
CA HIS A 257 -3.24 24.78 1.07
C HIS A 257 -4.75 24.52 0.90
N CYS A 258 -5.25 23.34 1.26
CA CYS A 258 -6.68 23.03 1.26
C CYS A 258 -7.29 23.39 2.62
N HIS A 259 -8.55 23.83 2.62
CA HIS A 259 -9.34 23.97 3.85
C HIS A 259 -10.05 22.64 4.11
N ASP A 260 -10.04 22.13 5.35
CA ASP A 260 -10.91 20.99 5.67
C ASP A 260 -12.36 21.44 5.52
N ALA A 261 -13.07 20.94 4.52
CA ALA A 261 -14.52 21.06 4.50
C ALA A 261 -15.11 20.34 5.74
N PRO A 262 -16.13 20.90 6.40
CA PRO A 262 -16.78 20.22 7.52
C PRO A 262 -17.29 18.85 7.04
N VAL A 263 -16.87 17.79 7.74
CA VAL A 263 -17.33 16.42 7.46
C VAL A 263 -18.84 16.40 7.68
N VAL A 264 -19.62 16.37 6.60
CA VAL A 264 -21.05 16.09 6.69
C VAL A 264 -21.16 14.61 7.05
N ALA A 265 -21.31 14.34 8.35
CA ALA A 265 -21.51 13.00 8.84
C ALA A 265 -22.79 12.44 8.20
N SER A 266 -22.66 11.41 7.37
CA SER A 266 -23.77 10.50 7.16
C SER A 266 -24.12 9.92 8.53
N SER A 267 -25.35 10.20 8.96
CA SER A 267 -25.88 9.91 10.28
C SER A 267 -25.60 8.47 10.72
N GLY A 268 -24.84 8.29 11.80
CA GLY A 268 -24.76 7.00 12.50
C GLY A 268 -23.53 6.74 13.36
N VAL A 269 -22.38 7.36 13.11
CA VAL A 269 -21.16 7.06 13.89
C VAL A 269 -20.75 8.29 14.71
N ARG A 270 -20.96 8.21 16.03
CA ARG A 270 -20.42 9.21 16.96
C ARG A 270 -18.90 9.25 16.80
N LEU A 271 -18.40 10.36 16.26
CA LEU A 271 -17.00 10.75 16.32
C LEU A 271 -16.62 10.90 17.80
N ARG A 272 -15.97 9.89 18.38
CA ARG A 272 -15.06 10.13 19.50
C ARG A 272 -13.67 10.27 18.91
N ASN A 273 -13.11 11.46 19.11
CA ASN A 273 -11.79 11.89 18.68
C ASN A 273 -10.73 10.82 18.94
N ALA A 274 -10.34 10.08 17.90
CA ALA A 274 -9.18 9.19 17.94
C ALA A 274 -7.84 9.97 17.77
N PHE A 275 -7.90 11.31 17.74
CA PHE A 275 -6.79 12.19 17.34
C PHE A 275 -6.72 13.54 18.07
N THR A 276 -7.39 13.70 19.22
CA THR A 276 -7.08 14.83 20.10
C THR A 276 -5.84 14.50 20.92
N PRO A 277 -4.80 15.35 20.94
CA PRO A 277 -3.79 15.27 21.98
C PRO A 277 -4.50 15.61 23.29
N THR A 278 -4.64 14.64 24.18
CA THR A 278 -5.03 14.94 25.56
C THR A 278 -3.78 15.50 26.21
N LEU A 279 -3.83 16.79 26.59
CA LEU A 279 -2.87 17.44 27.48
C LEU A 279 -2.80 16.67 28.81
#